data_AF-A0A497QC58-F1
#
_entry.id   AF-A0A497QC58-F1
#
_cell.length_a   1.000
_cell.length_b   1.000
_cell.length_c   1.000
_cell.angle_alpha   90.00
_cell.angle_beta   90.00
_cell.angle_gamma   90.00
#
_symmetry.space_group_name_H-M   'P 1'
#
loop_
_entity.id
_entity.type
_entity.pdbx_description
1 polymer ?
#
loop_
_entity_poly.entity_id
_entity_poly.type
_entity_poly.pdbx_seq_one_letter_code
_entity_poly.pdbx_strand_id
1 'polypeptide(L)'
;MVLIILPIAFVVTGCLILIVTFLRLRRLRRYGTIVEELESRFDVADLDLSGETQYTDCFSHEWVINNISRRRYGRVSRGIQNFMSENTLAGSLLMSVIVGAAAMIIGLLFVESVSALGAAVGVFFVGALVAMGPSDPRISEQLLVAISKAPPDSIRKEDYVYVRLAIDSITGWERTALLLGIAFIVISPWADLVPSAVAFGIATMVSRLILEPAQTIAAVNFPLAFLYMIGMVVILFYYIPRTLLRLVRRREPEEEREESMARW
;
A
#
# COMPACT_ATOMS: atom_id res chain seq x y z
N MET A 1 9.19 -18.02 -28.23
CA MET A 1 7.89 -18.03 -27.50
C MET A 1 7.92 -17.19 -26.23
N VAL A 2 9.01 -17.21 -25.46
CA VAL A 2 9.16 -16.44 -24.21
C VAL A 2 9.00 -14.92 -24.38
N LEU A 3 9.53 -14.35 -25.46
CA LEU A 3 9.48 -12.91 -25.83
C LEU A 3 8.07 -12.31 -26.03
N ILE A 4 7.01 -13.13 -26.06
CA ILE A 4 5.64 -12.64 -26.30
C ILE A 4 4.80 -12.70 -25.01
N ILE A 5 5.19 -13.54 -24.05
CA ILE A 5 4.38 -13.81 -22.85
C ILE A 5 4.37 -12.61 -21.91
N LEU A 6 5.53 -11.95 -21.71
CA LEU A 6 5.63 -10.82 -20.79
C LEU A 6 4.88 -9.57 -21.29
N PRO A 7 5.04 -9.15 -22.55
CA PRO A 7 4.25 -8.05 -23.10
C PRO A 7 2.74 -8.30 -22.98
N ILE A 8 2.28 -9.51 -23.31
CA ILE A 8 0.87 -9.88 -23.16
C ILE A 8 0.44 -9.81 -21.69
N ALA A 9 1.24 -10.34 -20.76
CA ALA A 9 0.93 -10.28 -19.34
C ALA A 9 0.78 -8.84 -18.83
N PHE A 10 1.67 -7.93 -19.25
CA PHE A 10 1.57 -6.50 -18.92
C PHE A 10 0.32 -5.86 -19.49
N VAL A 11 -0.02 -6.11 -20.78
CA VAL A 11 -1.24 -5.58 -21.41
C VAL A 11 -2.49 -6.12 -20.71
N VAL A 12 -2.60 -7.43 -20.52
CA VAL A 12 -3.77 -8.06 -19.88
C VAL A 12 -3.95 -7.54 -18.46
N THR A 13 -2.85 -7.44 -17.70
CA THR A 13 -2.88 -6.91 -16.33
C THR A 13 -3.25 -5.43 -16.29
N GLY A 14 -2.66 -4.60 -17.17
CA GLY A 14 -3.00 -3.19 -17.29
C GLY A 14 -4.46 -2.97 -17.66
N CYS A 15 -4.98 -3.72 -18.64
CA CYS A 15 -6.39 -3.72 -19.01
C CYS A 15 -7.29 -4.14 -17.85
N LEU A 16 -6.92 -5.18 -17.10
CA LEU A 16 -7.69 -5.63 -15.94
C LEU A 16 -7.75 -4.56 -14.84
N ILE A 17 -6.62 -3.90 -14.53
CA ILE A 17 -6.57 -2.78 -13.59
C ILE A 17 -7.49 -1.66 -14.06
N LEU A 18 -7.39 -1.25 -15.33
CA LEU A 18 -8.24 -0.19 -15.89
C LEU A 18 -9.72 -0.54 -15.86
N ILE A 19 -10.10 -1.78 -16.19
CA ILE A 19 -11.49 -2.24 -16.12
C ILE A 19 -12.01 -2.17 -14.68
N VAL A 20 -11.25 -2.70 -13.71
CA VAL A 20 -11.64 -2.69 -12.29
C VAL A 20 -11.76 -1.24 -11.80
N THR A 21 -10.79 -0.39 -12.11
CA THR A 21 -10.80 1.03 -11.76
C THR A 21 -11.98 1.76 -12.38
N PHE A 22 -12.29 1.51 -13.66
CA PHE A 22 -13.45 2.11 -14.32
C PHE A 22 -14.78 1.67 -13.70
N LEU A 23 -14.91 0.39 -13.34
CA LEU A 23 -16.07 -0.14 -12.64
C LEU A 23 -16.25 0.50 -11.25
N ARG A 24 -15.15 0.72 -10.51
CA ARG A 24 -15.16 1.40 -9.21
C ARG A 24 -15.50 2.89 -9.36
N LEU A 25 -14.91 3.59 -10.33
CA LEU A 25 -15.26 4.98 -10.66
C LEU A 25 -16.74 5.14 -11.04
N ARG A 26 -17.31 4.18 -11.79
CA ARG A 26 -18.74 4.17 -12.10
C ARG A 26 -19.60 4.01 -10.85
N ARG A 27 -19.15 3.23 -9.86
CA ARG A 27 -19.84 3.08 -8.58
C ARG A 27 -19.72 4.35 -7.73
N LEU A 28 -18.56 5.00 -7.72
CA LEU A 28 -18.33 6.28 -7.06
C LEU A 28 -19.31 7.36 -7.47
N ARG A 29 -19.69 7.43 -8.76
CA ARG A 29 -20.72 8.38 -9.22
C ARG A 29 -22.06 8.22 -8.50
N ARG A 30 -22.43 7.01 -8.05
CA ARG A 30 -23.65 6.78 -7.27
C ARG A 30 -23.54 7.31 -5.84
N TYR A 31 -22.33 7.40 -5.29
CA TYR A 31 -22.11 8.01 -3.99
C TYR A 31 -22.10 9.54 -4.07
N GLY A 32 -21.88 10.12 -5.25
CA GLY A 32 -22.04 11.56 -5.48
C GLY A 32 -23.45 12.07 -5.14
N THR A 33 -24.48 11.27 -5.44
CA THR A 33 -25.87 11.59 -5.05
C THR A 33 -26.07 11.68 -3.53
N ILE A 34 -25.28 10.96 -2.72
CA ILE A 34 -25.34 11.05 -1.25
C ILE A 34 -24.80 12.39 -0.78
N VAL A 35 -23.74 12.89 -1.43
CA VAL A 35 -23.15 14.20 -1.15
C VAL A 35 -24.17 15.29 -1.47
N GLU A 36 -24.79 15.23 -2.66
CA GLU A 36 -25.82 16.19 -3.08
C GLU A 36 -27.05 16.17 -2.16
N GLU A 37 -27.49 14.99 -1.68
CA GLU A 37 -28.58 14.87 -0.72
C GLU A 37 -28.22 15.48 0.66
N LEU A 38 -26.98 15.30 1.11
CA LEU A 38 -26.49 15.89 2.36
C LEU A 38 -26.35 17.42 2.26
N GLU A 39 -25.81 17.93 1.15
CA GLU A 39 -25.66 19.39 0.90
C GLU A 39 -27.01 20.10 0.79
N SER A 40 -28.01 19.43 0.23
CA SER A 40 -29.37 19.99 0.10
C SER A 40 -30.16 19.93 1.42
N ARG A 41 -29.86 18.97 2.31
CA ARG A 41 -30.54 18.83 3.61
C ARG A 41 -29.90 19.64 4.73
N PHE A 42 -28.59 19.83 4.71
CA PHE A 42 -27.84 20.45 5.81
C PHE A 42 -27.00 21.61 5.30
N ASP A 43 -26.96 22.69 6.07
CA ASP A 43 -26.04 23.80 5.80
C ASP A 43 -24.61 23.38 6.16
N VAL A 44 -23.82 22.94 5.18
CA VAL A 44 -22.48 22.36 5.38
C VAL A 44 -21.34 23.40 5.28
N ALA A 45 -21.65 24.68 5.07
CA ALA A 45 -20.63 25.71 4.80
C ALA A 45 -19.62 25.90 5.94
N ASP A 46 -20.05 25.69 7.19
CA ASP A 46 -19.22 25.88 8.39
C ASP A 46 -18.40 24.64 8.80
N LEU A 47 -18.53 23.53 8.06
CA LEU A 47 -17.83 22.30 8.41
C LEU A 47 -16.39 22.33 7.88
N ASP A 48 -15.46 22.05 8.79
CA ASP A 48 -14.08 21.77 8.44
C ASP A 48 -13.95 20.41 7.72
N LEU A 49 -13.41 20.45 6.51
CA LEU A 49 -13.17 19.31 5.62
C LEU A 49 -11.70 18.86 5.61
N SER A 50 -10.83 19.50 6.38
CA SER A 50 -9.41 19.17 6.47
C SER A 50 -9.16 17.74 6.99
N GLY A 51 -10.11 17.19 7.76
CA GLY A 51 -9.96 15.95 8.51
C GLY A 51 -9.24 16.11 9.86
N GLU A 52 -8.89 17.35 10.25
CA GLU A 52 -8.28 17.67 11.55
C GLU A 52 -9.33 17.67 12.67
N THR A 53 -10.54 18.11 12.36
CA THR A 53 -11.64 18.17 13.33
C THR A 53 -12.38 16.82 13.43
N GLN A 54 -12.35 16.21 14.62
CA GLN A 54 -13.14 15.01 14.89
C GLN A 54 -14.56 15.38 15.32
N TYR A 55 -15.52 15.13 14.43
CA TYR A 55 -16.93 15.27 14.78
C TYR A 55 -17.40 14.03 15.55
N THR A 56 -17.72 14.23 16.82
CA THR A 56 -18.30 13.21 17.70
C THR A 56 -19.82 13.30 17.68
N ASP A 57 -20.53 12.18 17.87
CA ASP A 57 -22.00 12.08 17.87
C ASP A 57 -22.68 12.10 16.47
N CYS A 58 -22.10 11.39 15.50
CA CYS A 58 -22.73 11.10 14.20
C CYS A 58 -22.66 9.61 13.85
N PHE A 59 -23.54 9.16 12.95
CA PHE A 59 -23.64 7.75 12.55
C PHE A 59 -22.31 7.22 11.98
N SER A 60 -21.64 8.04 11.18
CA SER A 60 -20.36 7.69 10.55
C SER A 60 -19.26 7.49 11.58
N HIS A 61 -19.22 8.33 12.63
CA HIS A 61 -18.26 8.18 13.73
C HIS A 61 -18.50 6.89 14.52
N GLU A 62 -19.76 6.60 14.87
CA GLU A 62 -20.11 5.36 15.57
C GLU A 62 -19.81 4.12 14.71
N TRP A 63 -20.10 4.18 13.41
CA TRP A 63 -19.78 3.12 12.47
C TRP A 63 -18.27 2.89 12.38
N VAL A 64 -17.47 3.97 12.29
CA VAL A 64 -16.00 3.92 12.23
C VAL A 64 -15.43 3.29 13.50
N ILE A 65 -15.89 3.68 14.69
CA ILE A 65 -15.48 3.04 15.94
C ILE A 65 -15.84 1.54 15.92
N ASN A 66 -17.07 1.20 15.54
CA ASN A 66 -17.53 -0.18 15.58
C ASN A 66 -16.86 -1.09 14.52
N ASN A 67 -16.37 -0.54 13.41
CA ASN A 67 -15.82 -1.32 12.30
C ASN A 67 -14.30 -1.19 12.10
N ILE A 68 -13.68 -0.10 12.54
CA ILE A 68 -12.23 0.15 12.41
C ILE A 68 -11.54 -0.12 13.75
N SER A 69 -11.96 0.52 14.83
CA SER A 69 -11.28 0.37 16.13
C SER A 69 -11.56 -0.98 16.80
N ARG A 70 -12.74 -1.57 16.54
CA ARG A 70 -13.11 -2.91 17.03
C ARG A 70 -12.77 -4.07 16.08
N ARG A 71 -12.15 -3.80 14.91
CA ARG A 71 -11.70 -4.86 14.00
C ARG A 71 -10.56 -5.65 14.65
N ARG A 72 -10.91 -6.74 15.32
CA ARG A 72 -9.97 -7.78 15.75
C ARG A 72 -9.14 -8.20 14.53
N TYR A 73 -7.82 -7.94 14.57
CA TYR A 73 -6.84 -8.51 13.65
C TYR A 73 -7.20 -9.99 13.38
N GLY A 74 -7.21 -10.38 12.10
CA GLY A 74 -7.57 -11.74 11.69
C GLY A 74 -6.78 -12.79 12.49
N ARG A 75 -7.35 -13.99 12.69
CA ARG A 75 -6.76 -15.04 13.54
C ARG A 75 -5.26 -15.29 13.23
N VAL A 76 -4.89 -15.16 11.95
CA VAL A 76 -3.50 -15.22 11.44
C VAL A 76 -2.66 -13.99 11.85
N SER A 77 -3.17 -12.77 11.68
CA SER A 77 -2.46 -11.54 12.06
C SER A 77 -2.27 -11.42 13.57
N ARG A 78 -3.24 -11.86 14.38
CA ARG A 78 -3.09 -11.96 15.85
C ARG A 78 -2.07 -13.03 16.22
N GLY A 79 -2.05 -14.16 15.52
CA GLY A 79 -1.02 -15.19 15.68
C GLY A 79 0.38 -14.67 15.36
N ILE A 80 0.54 -13.93 14.27
CA ILE A 80 1.82 -13.33 13.87
C ILE A 80 2.24 -12.23 14.85
N GLN A 81 1.33 -11.35 15.26
CA GLN A 81 1.63 -10.31 16.27
C GLN A 81 1.99 -10.90 17.62
N ASN A 82 1.23 -11.89 18.11
CA ASN A 82 1.54 -12.56 19.38
C ASN A 82 2.89 -13.28 19.29
N PHE A 83 3.14 -14.01 18.19
CA PHE A 83 4.42 -14.69 17.96
C PHE A 83 5.61 -13.72 17.88
N MET A 84 5.44 -12.56 17.22
CA MET A 84 6.47 -11.52 17.18
C MET A 84 6.63 -10.78 18.51
N SER A 85 5.58 -10.64 19.32
CA SER A 85 5.65 -9.94 20.62
C SER A 85 6.24 -10.82 21.72
N GLU A 86 5.97 -12.12 21.70
CA GLU A 86 6.43 -13.07 22.72
C GLU A 86 7.84 -13.60 22.43
N ASN A 87 8.28 -13.61 21.16
CA ASN A 87 9.58 -14.11 20.75
C ASN A 87 10.18 -13.28 19.60
N THR A 88 10.43 -12.00 19.83
CA THR A 88 10.97 -11.04 18.84
C THR A 88 12.20 -11.56 18.09
N LEU A 89 13.13 -12.22 18.79
CA LEU A 89 14.39 -12.70 18.20
C LEU A 89 14.16 -13.94 17.31
N ALA A 90 13.43 -14.95 17.80
CA ALA A 90 13.10 -16.14 17.01
C ALA A 90 12.13 -15.82 15.86
N GLY A 91 11.18 -14.90 16.07
CA GLY A 91 10.26 -14.43 15.04
C GLY A 91 10.97 -13.67 13.92
N SER A 92 11.93 -12.80 14.26
CA SER A 92 12.75 -12.11 13.26
C SER A 92 13.63 -13.09 12.46
N LEU A 93 14.24 -14.09 13.12
CA LEU A 93 15.00 -15.14 12.47
C LEU A 93 14.12 -15.98 11.53
N LEU A 94 12.95 -16.42 11.98
CA LEU A 94 12.02 -17.19 11.15
C LEU A 94 11.57 -16.39 9.92
N MET A 95 11.24 -15.11 10.09
CA MET A 95 10.88 -14.23 8.96
C MET A 95 12.06 -14.02 8.02
N SER A 96 13.29 -13.88 8.55
CA SER A 96 14.48 -13.77 7.70
C SER A 96 14.76 -15.05 6.90
N VAL A 97 14.47 -16.23 7.46
CA VAL A 97 14.59 -17.52 6.78
C VAL A 97 13.50 -17.68 5.72
N ILE A 98 12.26 -17.31 6.03
CA ILE A 98 11.14 -17.38 5.07
C ILE A 98 11.38 -16.41 3.91
N VAL A 99 11.76 -15.16 4.21
CA VAL A 99 12.06 -14.15 3.18
C VAL A 99 13.32 -14.53 2.40
N GLY A 100 14.35 -15.04 3.07
CA GLY A 100 15.58 -15.53 2.42
C GLY A 100 15.32 -16.73 1.53
N ALA A 101 14.52 -17.70 1.96
CA ALA A 101 14.11 -18.85 1.17
C ALA A 101 13.20 -18.43 0.01
N ALA A 102 12.27 -17.50 0.22
CA ALA A 102 11.45 -16.94 -0.85
C ALA A 102 12.31 -16.20 -1.88
N ALA A 103 13.29 -15.39 -1.44
CA ALA A 103 14.23 -14.71 -2.33
C ALA A 103 15.13 -15.68 -3.08
N MET A 104 15.54 -16.79 -2.45
CA MET A 104 16.33 -17.84 -3.07
C MET A 104 15.52 -18.66 -4.07
N ILE A 105 14.26 -18.99 -3.75
CA ILE A 105 13.32 -19.64 -4.67
C ILE A 105 13.02 -18.73 -5.86
N ILE A 106 12.78 -17.44 -5.62
CA ILE A 106 12.62 -16.44 -6.68
C ILE A 106 13.89 -16.39 -7.52
N GLY A 107 15.08 -16.29 -6.91
CA GLY A 107 16.36 -16.30 -7.62
C GLY A 107 16.61 -17.56 -8.43
N LEU A 108 16.21 -18.73 -7.92
CA LEU A 108 16.28 -20.01 -8.62
C LEU A 108 15.27 -20.08 -9.78
N LEU A 109 14.08 -19.51 -9.63
CA LEU A 109 13.11 -19.35 -10.73
C LEU A 109 13.63 -18.44 -11.85
N PHE A 110 14.61 -17.59 -11.57
CA PHE A 110 15.27 -16.75 -12.58
C PHE A 110 16.34 -17.50 -13.41
N VAL A 111 16.72 -18.72 -13.06
CA VAL A 111 17.76 -19.49 -13.77
C VAL A 111 17.14 -20.33 -14.89
N GLU A 112 17.44 -19.90 -16.12
CA GLU A 112 17.45 -20.62 -17.42
C GLU A 112 16.19 -20.92 -18.24
N SER A 113 14.95 -20.88 -17.75
CA SER A 113 13.75 -20.86 -18.64
C SER A 113 12.47 -20.41 -17.95
N VAL A 114 12.50 -20.27 -16.62
CA VAL A 114 11.35 -19.92 -15.78
C VAL A 114 11.30 -18.43 -15.47
N SER A 115 12.32 -17.64 -15.81
CA SER A 115 12.41 -16.21 -15.50
C SER A 115 11.25 -15.39 -16.05
N ALA A 116 10.85 -15.64 -17.30
CA ALA A 116 9.71 -14.94 -17.91
C ALA A 116 8.37 -15.39 -17.34
N LEU A 117 8.25 -16.65 -16.93
CA LEU A 117 7.03 -17.17 -16.31
C LEU A 117 6.89 -16.63 -14.87
N GLY A 118 7.99 -16.57 -14.11
CA GLY A 118 8.06 -15.94 -12.80
C GLY A 118 7.80 -14.43 -12.86
N ALA A 119 8.39 -13.73 -13.84
CA ALA A 119 8.11 -12.32 -14.07
C ALA A 119 6.65 -12.08 -14.47
N ALA A 120 6.06 -12.91 -15.34
CA ALA A 120 4.64 -12.81 -15.69
C ALA A 120 3.74 -13.04 -14.46
N VAL A 121 4.03 -14.05 -13.63
CA VAL A 121 3.30 -14.29 -12.37
C VAL A 121 3.45 -13.09 -11.43
N GLY A 122 4.64 -12.49 -11.33
CA GLY A 122 4.87 -11.28 -10.54
C GLY A 122 4.03 -10.09 -11.02
N VAL A 123 3.94 -9.88 -12.33
CA VAL A 123 3.10 -8.84 -12.95
C VAL A 123 1.63 -9.05 -12.60
N PHE A 124 1.12 -10.28 -12.75
CA PHE A 124 -0.25 -10.60 -12.35
C PHE A 124 -0.49 -10.42 -10.84
N PHE A 125 0.49 -10.77 -10.00
CA PHE A 125 0.40 -10.61 -8.56
C PHE A 125 0.32 -9.13 -8.17
N VAL A 126 1.17 -8.29 -8.75
CA VAL A 126 1.12 -6.82 -8.56
C VAL A 126 -0.23 -6.28 -9.04
N GLY A 127 -0.70 -6.70 -10.22
CA GLY A 127 -2.01 -6.29 -10.73
C GLY A 127 -3.16 -6.72 -9.82
N ALA A 128 -3.11 -7.92 -9.25
CA ALA A 128 -4.10 -8.40 -8.29
C ALA A 128 -4.09 -7.56 -7.01
N LEU A 129 -2.91 -7.21 -6.48
CA LEU A 129 -2.79 -6.32 -5.32
C LEU A 129 -3.40 -4.94 -5.59
N VAL A 130 -3.11 -4.35 -6.76
CA VAL A 130 -3.67 -3.06 -7.17
C VAL A 130 -5.19 -3.15 -7.33
N ALA A 131 -5.69 -4.22 -7.96
CA ALA A 131 -7.13 -4.44 -8.15
C ALA A 131 -7.88 -4.70 -6.84
N MET A 132 -7.25 -5.35 -5.85
CA MET A 132 -7.81 -5.47 -4.50
C MET A 132 -7.85 -4.09 -3.80
N GLY A 133 -6.82 -3.27 -3.99
CA GLY A 133 -6.68 -1.96 -3.36
C GLY A 133 -6.33 -2.04 -1.87
N PRO A 134 -5.84 -0.94 -1.27
CA PRO A 134 -5.50 -0.90 0.14
C PRO A 134 -6.75 -1.02 1.02
N SER A 135 -6.53 -1.34 2.30
CA SER A 135 -7.61 -1.46 3.28
C SER A 135 -8.47 -0.21 3.37
N ASP A 136 -7.86 0.97 3.22
CA ASP A 136 -8.48 2.24 3.59
C ASP A 136 -9.59 2.64 2.60
N PRO A 137 -9.37 2.66 1.26
CA PRO A 137 -10.45 2.88 0.28
C PRO A 137 -11.58 1.86 0.40
N ARG A 138 -11.26 0.61 0.74
CA ARG A 138 -12.28 -0.44 0.91
C ARG A 138 -13.14 -0.21 2.16
N ILE A 139 -12.56 0.29 3.23
CA ILE A 139 -13.30 0.68 4.45
C ILE A 139 -14.15 1.92 4.16
N SER A 140 -13.61 2.90 3.45
CA SER A 140 -14.35 4.08 3.00
C SER A 140 -15.55 3.71 2.12
N GLU A 141 -15.40 2.74 1.21
CA GLU A 141 -16.52 2.24 0.41
C GLU A 141 -17.59 1.56 1.28
N GLN A 142 -17.18 0.80 2.30
CA GLN A 142 -18.11 0.17 3.25
C GLN A 142 -18.89 1.19 4.08
N LEU A 143 -18.24 2.29 4.48
CA LEU A 143 -18.90 3.40 5.17
C LEU A 143 -19.97 4.04 4.26
N LEU A 144 -19.64 4.34 3.01
CA LEU A 144 -20.59 4.91 2.04
C LEU A 144 -21.79 3.99 1.79
N VAL A 145 -21.56 2.67 1.72
CA VAL A 145 -22.66 1.69 1.63
C VAL A 145 -23.52 1.68 2.89
N ALA A 146 -22.91 1.79 4.08
CA ALA A 146 -23.66 1.83 5.33
C ALA A 146 -24.54 3.07 5.43
N ILE A 147 -24.01 4.25 5.07
CA ILE A 147 -24.76 5.50 5.04
C ILE A 147 -25.91 5.44 4.04
N SER A 148 -25.70 4.87 2.85
CA SER A 148 -26.76 4.70 1.85
C SER A 148 -27.94 3.83 2.29
N LYS A 149 -27.77 3.05 3.37
CA LYS A 149 -28.79 2.16 3.94
C LYS A 149 -29.29 2.64 5.31
N ALA A 150 -28.68 3.69 5.86
CA ALA A 150 -29.05 4.21 7.17
C ALA A 150 -30.43 4.90 7.08
N PRO A 151 -31.26 4.82 8.13
CA PRO A 151 -32.51 5.57 8.17
C PRO A 151 -32.21 7.08 8.13
N PRO A 152 -33.00 7.88 7.39
CA PRO A 152 -32.70 9.30 7.15
C PRO A 152 -32.60 10.11 8.45
N ASP A 153 -33.34 9.72 9.49
CA ASP A 153 -33.35 10.39 10.80
C ASP A 153 -32.06 10.17 11.62
N SER A 154 -31.22 9.20 11.23
CA SER A 154 -29.95 8.91 11.91
C SER A 154 -28.76 9.68 11.33
N ILE A 155 -28.94 10.30 10.17
CA ILE A 155 -27.90 11.02 9.45
C ILE A 155 -27.89 12.47 9.94
N ARG A 156 -26.71 12.97 10.32
CA ARG A 156 -26.51 14.34 10.78
C ARG A 156 -25.61 15.14 9.83
N LYS A 157 -25.55 16.45 10.04
CA LYS A 157 -24.70 17.38 9.29
C LYS A 157 -23.23 16.94 9.30
N GLU A 158 -22.75 16.42 10.42
CA GLU A 158 -21.36 15.99 10.60
C GLU A 158 -20.97 14.76 9.77
N ASP A 159 -21.95 13.92 9.36
CA ASP A 159 -21.70 12.76 8.50
C ASP A 159 -21.17 13.18 7.11
N TYR A 160 -21.46 14.41 6.69
CA TYR A 160 -20.96 14.97 5.43
C TYR A 160 -19.43 14.95 5.33
N VAL A 161 -18.74 15.30 6.41
CA VAL A 161 -17.26 15.34 6.45
C VAL A 161 -16.69 13.95 6.23
N TYR A 162 -17.25 12.94 6.90
CA TYR A 162 -16.84 11.54 6.76
C TYR A 162 -17.13 11.00 5.35
N VAL A 163 -18.27 11.34 4.75
CA VAL A 163 -18.61 10.97 3.38
C VAL A 163 -17.62 11.59 2.39
N ARG A 164 -17.29 12.87 2.55
CA ARG A 164 -16.39 13.59 1.65
C ARG A 164 -14.96 13.06 1.73
N LEU A 165 -14.44 12.86 2.94
CA LEU A 165 -13.13 12.21 3.16
C LEU A 165 -13.09 10.78 2.60
N ALA A 166 -14.17 10.01 2.74
CA ALA A 166 -14.28 8.67 2.19
C ALA A 166 -14.21 8.68 0.64
N ILE A 167 -14.90 9.62 0.00
CA ILE A 167 -14.88 9.79 -1.46
C ILE A 167 -13.50 10.24 -1.94
N ASP A 168 -12.87 11.20 -1.26
CA ASP A 168 -11.54 11.70 -1.61
C ASP A 168 -10.46 10.60 -1.49
N SER A 169 -10.53 9.77 -0.43
CA SER A 169 -9.66 8.61 -0.26
C SER A 169 -9.80 7.59 -1.40
N ILE A 170 -11.04 7.24 -1.78
CA ILE A 170 -11.27 6.29 -2.88
C ILE A 170 -10.83 6.89 -4.21
N THR A 171 -11.17 8.15 -4.50
CA THR A 171 -10.78 8.81 -5.75
C THR A 171 -9.27 8.98 -5.88
N GLY A 172 -8.58 9.28 -4.78
CA GLY A 172 -7.11 9.30 -4.73
C GLY A 172 -6.50 7.97 -5.13
N TRP A 173 -6.98 6.87 -4.55
CA TRP A 173 -6.54 5.52 -4.92
C TRP A 173 -6.87 5.19 -6.38
N GLU A 174 -8.08 5.45 -6.85
CA GLU A 174 -8.47 5.18 -8.24
C GLU A 174 -7.63 5.96 -9.26
N ARG A 175 -7.20 7.19 -8.94
CA ARG A 175 -6.24 7.94 -9.77
C ARG A 175 -4.90 7.22 -9.84
N THR A 176 -4.36 6.76 -8.71
CA THR A 176 -3.09 6.01 -8.71
C THR A 176 -3.20 4.68 -9.46
N ALA A 177 -4.31 3.95 -9.29
CA ALA A 177 -4.56 2.70 -10.00
C ALA A 177 -4.71 2.93 -11.52
N LEU A 178 -5.37 4.01 -11.94
CA LEU A 178 -5.48 4.40 -13.34
C LEU A 178 -4.12 4.71 -13.96
N LEU A 179 -3.29 5.50 -13.28
CA LEU A 179 -1.93 5.80 -13.73
C LEU A 179 -1.09 4.53 -13.85
N LEU A 180 -1.21 3.61 -12.89
CA LEU A 180 -0.49 2.35 -12.90
C LEU A 180 -0.97 1.41 -14.02
N GLY A 181 -2.28 1.34 -14.27
CA GLY A 181 -2.86 0.60 -15.39
C GLY A 181 -2.37 1.13 -16.75
N ILE A 182 -2.34 2.45 -16.94
CA ILE A 182 -1.78 3.09 -18.15
C ILE A 182 -0.28 2.77 -18.26
N ALA A 183 0.48 2.92 -17.17
CA ALA A 183 1.92 2.63 -17.17
C ALA A 183 2.21 1.18 -17.59
N PHE A 184 1.41 0.21 -17.13
CA PHE A 184 1.57 -1.20 -17.53
C PHE A 184 1.37 -1.41 -19.03
N ILE A 185 0.41 -0.72 -19.65
CA ILE A 185 0.18 -0.79 -21.10
C ILE A 185 1.30 -0.08 -21.86
N VAL A 186 1.74 1.09 -21.41
CA VAL A 186 2.80 1.86 -22.08
C VAL A 186 4.15 1.14 -22.00
N ILE A 187 4.45 0.49 -20.88
CA ILE A 187 5.72 -0.24 -20.69
C ILE A 187 5.69 -1.60 -21.39
N SER A 188 4.51 -2.12 -21.75
CA SER A 188 4.36 -3.46 -22.31
C SER A 188 5.26 -3.80 -23.51
N PRO A 189 5.56 -2.88 -24.47
CA PRO A 189 6.45 -3.17 -25.59
C PRO A 189 7.90 -3.46 -25.16
N TRP A 190 8.30 -2.95 -23.99
CA TRP A 190 9.62 -3.15 -23.39
C TRP A 190 9.57 -4.07 -22.17
N ALA A 191 8.48 -4.81 -21.98
CA ALA A 191 8.27 -5.66 -20.81
C ALA A 191 9.45 -6.61 -20.59
N ASP A 192 9.98 -7.22 -21.65
CA ASP A 192 11.10 -8.16 -21.55
C ASP A 192 12.39 -7.55 -20.98
N LEU A 193 12.55 -6.23 -21.07
CA LEU A 193 13.68 -5.50 -20.50
C LEU A 193 13.45 -5.11 -19.03
N VAL A 194 12.20 -5.17 -18.53
CA VAL A 194 11.89 -4.74 -17.17
C VAL A 194 12.54 -5.65 -16.12
N PRO A 195 12.44 -7.00 -16.18
CA PRO A 195 13.08 -7.85 -15.18
C PRO A 195 14.61 -7.70 -15.17
N SER A 196 15.23 -7.59 -16.34
CA SER A 196 16.68 -7.42 -16.45
C SER A 196 17.14 -6.04 -15.97
N ALA A 197 16.40 -4.98 -16.27
CA ALA A 197 16.68 -3.63 -15.77
C ALA A 197 16.51 -3.54 -14.24
N VAL A 198 15.46 -4.16 -13.68
CA VAL A 198 15.25 -4.23 -12.22
C VAL A 198 16.36 -5.03 -11.56
N ALA A 199 16.70 -6.21 -12.09
CA ALA A 199 17.80 -7.02 -11.58
C ALA A 199 19.13 -6.28 -11.64
N PHE A 200 19.42 -5.59 -12.76
CA PHE A 200 20.62 -4.77 -12.91
C PHE A 200 20.65 -3.60 -11.92
N GLY A 201 19.52 -2.92 -11.71
CA GLY A 201 19.39 -1.85 -10.74
C GLY A 201 19.66 -2.33 -9.31
N ILE A 202 19.04 -3.44 -8.90
CA ILE A 202 19.26 -4.05 -7.58
C ILE A 202 20.72 -4.50 -7.45
N ALA A 203 21.28 -5.19 -8.45
CA ALA A 203 22.66 -5.67 -8.43
C ALA A 203 23.65 -4.50 -8.33
N THR A 204 23.43 -3.41 -9.08
CA THR A 204 24.26 -2.21 -9.00
C THR A 204 24.15 -1.55 -7.64
N MET A 205 22.93 -1.44 -7.09
CA MET A 205 22.72 -0.87 -5.76
C MET A 205 23.43 -1.70 -4.67
N VAL A 206 23.27 -3.02 -4.68
CA VAL A 206 23.90 -3.94 -3.73
C VAL A 206 25.42 -3.93 -3.92
N SER A 207 25.91 -3.93 -5.15
CA SER A 207 27.33 -3.90 -5.46
C SER A 207 27.98 -2.61 -4.94
N ARG A 208 27.45 -1.44 -5.31
CA ARG A 208 28.03 -0.13 -4.99
C ARG A 208 27.83 0.30 -3.55
N LEU A 209 26.68 -0.03 -2.94
CA LEU A 209 26.35 0.43 -1.59
C LEU A 209 26.67 -0.58 -0.49
N ILE A 210 26.80 -1.87 -0.81
CA ILE A 210 27.03 -2.91 0.21
C ILE A 210 28.37 -3.60 -0.04
N LEU A 211 28.56 -4.23 -1.20
CA LEU A 211 29.71 -5.11 -1.44
C LEU A 211 31.04 -4.35 -1.60
N GLU A 212 31.12 -3.35 -2.49
CA GLU A 212 32.37 -2.60 -2.73
C GLU A 212 32.91 -1.93 -1.45
N PRO A 213 32.08 -1.21 -0.66
CA PRO A 213 32.54 -0.63 0.59
C PRO A 213 32.91 -1.71 1.62
N ALA A 214 32.14 -2.80 1.72
CA ALA A 214 32.45 -3.89 2.64
C ALA A 214 33.78 -4.57 2.32
N GLN A 215 34.08 -4.82 1.03
CA GLN A 215 35.37 -5.38 0.61
C GLN A 215 36.53 -4.45 0.97
N THR A 216 36.34 -3.14 0.78
CA THR A 216 37.35 -2.13 1.13
C THR A 216 37.61 -2.11 2.65
N ILE A 217 36.55 -2.19 3.47
CA ILE A 217 36.67 -2.27 4.93
C ILE A 217 37.29 -3.61 5.35
N ALA A 218 36.94 -4.71 4.69
CA ALA A 218 37.40 -6.06 5.03
C ALA A 218 38.92 -6.21 4.86
N ALA A 219 39.52 -5.46 3.93
CA ALA A 219 40.98 -5.40 3.77
C ALA A 219 41.71 -4.84 5.01
N VAL A 220 41.02 -4.06 5.85
CA VAL A 220 41.58 -3.48 7.07
C VAL A 220 41.07 -4.20 8.32
N ASN A 221 39.77 -4.47 8.40
CA ASN A 221 39.12 -5.09 9.54
C ASN A 221 37.88 -5.89 9.11
N PHE A 222 38.00 -7.22 9.09
CA PHE A 222 36.93 -8.12 8.69
C PHE A 222 35.66 -8.02 9.58
N PRO A 223 35.75 -8.04 10.93
CA PRO A 223 34.59 -7.82 11.80
C PRO A 223 33.81 -6.54 11.49
N LEU A 224 34.52 -5.43 11.22
CA LEU A 224 33.89 -4.16 10.90
C LEU A 224 33.14 -4.20 9.55
N ALA A 225 33.70 -4.89 8.54
CA ALA A 225 33.04 -5.09 7.26
C ALA A 225 31.76 -5.92 7.37
N PHE A 226 31.77 -6.94 8.23
CA PHE A 226 30.58 -7.75 8.50
C PHE A 226 29.47 -6.93 9.19
N LEU A 227 29.82 -6.13 10.20
CA LEU A 227 28.87 -5.20 10.84
C LEU A 227 28.33 -4.16 9.86
N TYR A 228 29.17 -3.64 8.96
CA TYR A 228 28.76 -2.72 7.91
C TYR A 228 27.73 -3.35 6.97
N MET A 229 27.95 -4.58 6.50
CA MET A 229 26.98 -5.28 5.64
C MET A 229 25.62 -5.44 6.34
N ILE A 230 25.62 -5.89 7.61
CA ILE A 230 24.38 -6.03 8.38
C ILE A 230 23.68 -4.67 8.52
N GLY A 231 24.43 -3.63 8.91
CA GLY A 231 23.89 -2.28 9.07
C GLY A 231 23.28 -1.72 7.80
N MET A 232 23.98 -1.84 6.66
CA MET A 232 23.49 -1.35 5.38
C MET A 232 22.27 -2.11 4.88
N VAL A 233 22.20 -3.44 5.08
CA VAL A 233 20.99 -4.20 4.75
C VAL A 233 19.80 -3.71 5.57
N VAL A 234 19.98 -3.49 6.88
CA VAL A 234 18.91 -2.94 7.73
C VAL A 234 18.51 -1.53 7.28
N ILE A 235 19.46 -0.67 6.93
CA ILE A 235 19.15 0.68 6.46
C ILE A 235 18.38 0.64 5.14
N LEU A 236 18.88 -0.08 4.14
CA LEU A 236 18.29 -0.13 2.79
C LEU A 236 16.93 -0.82 2.75
N PHE A 237 16.74 -1.90 3.50
CA PHE A 237 15.52 -2.70 3.40
C PHE A 237 14.51 -2.46 4.51
N TYR A 238 14.90 -1.81 5.62
CA TYR A 238 13.97 -1.47 6.70
C TYR A 238 13.79 0.05 6.85
N TYR A 239 14.87 0.81 7.05
CA TYR A 239 14.75 2.24 7.33
C TYR A 239 14.29 3.03 6.11
N ILE A 240 14.92 2.86 4.95
CA ILE A 240 14.58 3.60 3.73
C ILE A 240 13.11 3.39 3.33
N PRO A 241 12.60 2.15 3.21
CA PRO A 241 11.19 1.93 2.88
C PRO A 241 10.27 2.51 3.95
N ARG A 242 10.63 2.40 5.24
CA ARG A 242 9.85 2.98 6.34
C ARG A 242 9.81 4.51 6.27
N THR A 243 10.92 5.18 5.98
CA THR A 243 10.97 6.64 5.81
C THR A 243 10.24 7.09 4.55
N LEU A 244 10.35 6.36 3.44
CA LEU A 244 9.58 6.64 2.22
C LEU A 244 8.08 6.49 2.47
N LEU A 245 7.67 5.41 3.14
CA LEU A 245 6.28 5.22 3.56
C LEU A 245 5.81 6.35 4.47
N ARG A 246 6.63 6.78 5.44
CA ARG A 246 6.32 7.94 6.29
C ARG A 246 6.22 9.25 5.52
N LEU A 247 7.06 9.48 4.51
CA LEU A 247 7.01 10.69 3.68
C LEU A 247 5.78 10.70 2.78
N VAL A 248 5.40 9.54 2.23
CA VAL A 248 4.16 9.36 1.49
C VAL A 248 2.96 9.56 2.41
N ARG A 249 3.05 9.09 3.67
CA ARG A 249 2.00 9.25 4.68
C ARG A 249 1.92 10.65 5.29
N ARG A 250 3.03 11.40 5.37
CA ARG A 250 3.10 12.81 5.81
C ARG A 250 2.41 13.78 4.85
N ARG A 251 1.95 13.33 3.67
CA ARG A 251 0.96 14.09 2.89
C ARG A 251 -0.45 14.05 3.51
N GLU A 252 -0.68 13.21 4.51
CA GLU A 252 -1.71 13.39 5.53
C GLU A 252 -1.02 14.05 6.75
N PRO A 253 -1.52 15.19 7.27
CA PRO A 253 -0.79 16.01 8.23
C PRO A 253 -0.66 15.29 9.58
N GLU A 254 0.51 14.72 9.85
CA GLU A 254 0.89 14.11 11.14
C GLU A 254 1.69 15.09 12.04
N GLU A 255 1.77 16.38 11.68
CA GLU A 255 2.60 17.37 12.42
C GLU A 255 1.98 17.88 13.74
N GLU A 256 0.69 17.63 14.01
CA GLU A 256 0.07 18.12 15.27
C GLU A 256 0.12 17.12 16.45
N ARG A 257 0.63 15.90 16.23
CA ARG A 257 0.75 14.90 17.30
C ARG A 257 1.89 15.18 18.28
N GLU A 258 2.88 15.98 17.89
CA GLU A 258 3.98 16.39 18.77
C GLU A 258 3.63 17.66 19.57
N GLU A 259 2.85 18.59 19.03
CA GLU A 259 2.42 19.77 19.80
C GLU A 259 1.33 19.46 20.84
N SER A 260 0.48 18.46 20.59
CA SER A 260 -0.52 18.05 21.58
C SER A 260 0.10 17.36 22.79
N MET A 261 1.21 16.63 22.70
CA MET A 261 1.89 16.07 23.89
C MET A 261 2.73 17.10 24.67
N ALA A 262 3.01 18.27 24.09
CA ALA A 262 3.70 19.36 24.78
C ALA A 262 2.76 20.28 25.59
N ARG A 263 1.43 20.06 25.51
CA ARG A 263 0.41 20.82 26.26
C ARG A 263 -0.43 19.97 27.22
N TRP A 264 0.09 18.80 27.63
CA TRP A 264 -0.43 18.05 28.78
C TRP A 264 0.67 17.87 29.83
#